data_AF-A0A2M8FKM6-F1
#
_entry.id   AF-A0A2M8FKM6-F1
#
_cell.length_a   1.000
_cell.length_b   1.000
_cell.length_c   1.000
_cell.angle_alpha   90.00
_cell.angle_beta   90.00
_cell.angle_gamma   90.00
#
_symmetry.space_group_name_H-M   'P 1'
#
loop_
_entity.id
_entity.type
_entity.pdbx_description
1 polymer ?
#
loop_
_entity_poly.entity_id
_entity_poly.type
_entity_poly.pdbx_seq_one_letter_code
_entity_poly.pdbx_strand_id
1 'polypeptide(L)'
;FLTEKLYYNFRTWRGFPESTYLIVYTIPALVQVLVSASSGAYKKEALPVLRIFPALLSGFFVISSLTYFFKDFAYSRGVVLLTFIVLFFLLSGWRILFRVIFKIGLSRVDKTIVKTLVVGTTQSSLEIAKKLKEKSSSYHSIIGLISETRKEIGEHFGAFEVVGSLQNIQKVIHEKKISEVIFPSEEVSYTSMMSVVAGCQKENVEFKLAGSNLDFLVGKSSVYLLEDIPFIEITYNISQTGHRFIKRSFDIAAGLFMLCTLYPFLFLKKNLLKRNSPTTDFVLEIPKVVKGELSFVGPKENVTSNLFLGKRGITGIWFTDAENKENLEKMDIFYAKNQNIWLDLEILSKTFFLLRAGRK
;
A
#
# COMPACT_ATOMS: atom_id res chain seq x y z
N PHE A 1 2.94 -26.32 25.26
CA PHE A 1 3.11 -27.77 25.49
C PHE A 1 4.55 -28.28 25.32
N LEU A 2 5.13 -28.36 24.10
CA LEU A 2 6.48 -28.94 23.91
C LEU A 2 7.56 -28.25 24.77
N THR A 3 7.57 -26.92 24.76
CA THR A 3 8.48 -26.12 25.58
C THR A 3 8.33 -26.36 27.08
N GLU A 4 7.10 -26.52 27.56
CA GLU A 4 6.84 -26.75 28.99
C GLU A 4 7.43 -28.08 29.43
N LYS A 5 7.26 -29.14 28.62
CA LYS A 5 7.91 -30.44 28.86
C LYS A 5 9.43 -30.36 28.80
N LEU A 6 9.99 -29.60 27.84
CA LEU A 6 11.44 -29.41 27.76
C LEU A 6 11.97 -28.67 28.98
N TYR A 7 11.29 -27.61 29.41
CA TYR A 7 11.71 -26.79 30.55
C TYR A 7 11.55 -27.51 31.90
N TYR A 8 10.56 -28.40 32.02
CA TYR A 8 10.37 -29.29 33.18
C TYR A 8 11.64 -30.10 33.49
N ASN A 9 12.39 -30.52 32.47
CA ASN A 9 13.60 -31.31 32.63
C ASN A 9 14.83 -30.50 33.08
N PHE A 10 14.78 -29.16 33.03
CA PHE A 10 15.94 -28.29 33.32
C PHE A 10 15.86 -27.57 34.68
N ARG A 11 14.69 -27.46 35.32
CA ARG A 11 14.52 -26.78 36.64
C ARG A 11 13.36 -27.34 37.47
N THR A 12 13.35 -27.00 38.77
CA THR A 12 12.30 -27.28 39.79
C THR A 12 10.93 -26.65 39.53
N TRP A 13 10.61 -26.29 38.29
CA TRP A 13 9.34 -25.67 37.92
C TRP A 13 8.28 -26.75 37.67
N ARG A 14 7.16 -26.68 38.40
CA ARG A 14 6.11 -27.72 38.42
C ARG A 14 5.10 -27.64 37.28
N GLY A 15 5.38 -26.86 36.23
CA GLY A 15 4.46 -26.63 35.11
C GLY A 15 3.37 -25.60 35.42
N PHE A 16 2.48 -25.35 34.45
CA PHE A 16 1.31 -24.50 34.66
C PHE A 16 0.14 -25.29 35.28
N PRO A 17 -0.70 -24.67 36.14
CA PRO A 17 -1.94 -25.30 36.60
C PRO A 17 -2.87 -25.63 35.43
N GLU A 18 -3.54 -26.78 35.49
CA GLU A 18 -4.43 -27.24 34.41
C GLU A 18 -5.56 -26.24 34.08
N SER A 19 -6.06 -25.53 35.09
CA SER A 19 -7.08 -24.49 34.94
C SER A 19 -6.63 -23.30 34.07
N THR A 20 -5.31 -23.13 33.89
CA THR A 20 -4.73 -22.01 33.13
C THR A 20 -4.29 -22.40 31.73
N TYR A 21 -4.25 -23.68 31.37
CA TYR A 21 -3.74 -24.16 30.07
C TYR A 21 -4.43 -23.53 28.87
N LEU A 22 -5.76 -23.35 28.93
CA LEU A 22 -6.52 -22.75 27.84
C LEU A 22 -6.02 -21.33 27.57
N ILE A 23 -5.90 -20.50 28.61
CA ILE A 23 -5.42 -19.13 28.51
C ILE A 23 -3.94 -19.11 28.08
N VAL A 24 -3.14 -20.00 28.68
CA VAL A 24 -1.69 -20.04 28.51
C VAL A 24 -1.25 -20.43 27.11
N TYR A 25 -2.04 -21.27 26.43
CA TYR A 25 -1.71 -21.70 25.07
C TYR A 25 -2.41 -20.85 24.00
N THR A 26 -3.59 -20.30 24.27
CA THR A 26 -4.36 -19.56 23.26
C THR A 26 -3.92 -18.10 23.13
N ILE A 27 -3.75 -17.38 24.24
CA ILE A 27 -3.45 -15.94 24.20
C ILE A 27 -2.09 -15.68 23.53
N PRO A 28 -0.97 -16.34 23.91
CA PRO A 28 0.31 -16.13 23.26
C PRO A 28 0.28 -16.48 21.76
N ALA A 29 -0.45 -17.54 21.38
CA ALA A 29 -0.60 -17.93 19.98
C ALA A 29 -1.37 -16.86 19.17
N LEU A 30 -2.48 -16.35 19.71
CA LEU A 30 -3.29 -15.31 19.07
C LEU A 30 -2.50 -14.01 18.91
N VAL A 31 -1.81 -13.58 19.97
CA VAL A 31 -0.92 -12.42 19.93
C VAL A 31 0.17 -12.60 18.86
N GLN A 32 0.80 -13.78 18.79
CA GLN A 32 1.82 -14.05 17.78
C GLN A 32 1.27 -14.00 16.36
N VAL A 33 0.06 -14.52 16.12
CA VAL A 33 -0.60 -14.45 14.81
C VAL A 33 -0.86 -12.99 14.41
N LEU A 34 -1.37 -12.17 15.33
CA LEU A 34 -1.62 -10.74 15.08
C LEU A 34 -0.32 -9.98 14.78
N VAL A 35 0.75 -10.22 15.56
CA VAL A 35 2.06 -9.59 15.33
C VAL A 35 2.68 -10.03 14.00
N SER A 36 2.51 -11.31 13.64
CA SER A 36 3.01 -11.84 12.36
C SER A 36 2.23 -11.27 11.17
N ALA A 37 0.92 -11.02 11.34
CA ALA A 37 0.08 -10.37 10.34
C ALA A 37 0.45 -8.89 10.15
N SER A 38 0.62 -8.14 11.24
CA SER A 38 1.03 -6.73 11.17
C SER A 38 2.44 -6.55 10.60
N SER A 39 3.34 -7.49 10.90
CA SER A 39 4.72 -7.51 10.38
C SER A 39 4.80 -7.97 8.91
N GLY A 40 3.67 -8.31 8.28
CA GLY A 40 3.62 -8.74 6.88
C GLY A 40 4.27 -10.10 6.62
N ALA A 41 4.45 -10.93 7.66
CA ALA A 41 5.07 -12.25 7.52
C ALA A 41 4.25 -13.22 6.65
N TYR A 42 2.97 -12.92 6.41
CA TYR A 42 2.04 -13.66 5.55
C TYR A 42 1.83 -13.05 4.16
N LYS A 43 2.50 -11.93 3.80
CA LYS A 43 2.36 -11.35 2.45
C LYS A 43 2.91 -12.31 1.38
N LYS A 44 2.18 -12.42 0.26
CA LYS A 44 2.44 -13.32 -0.88
C LYS A 44 3.60 -12.86 -1.78
N GLU A 45 4.62 -12.22 -1.21
CA GLU A 45 5.89 -11.98 -1.91
C GLU A 45 6.81 -13.18 -1.64
N ALA A 46 7.69 -13.52 -2.58
CA ALA A 46 8.38 -14.81 -2.74
C ALA A 46 9.39 -15.26 -1.65
N LEU A 47 9.15 -14.92 -0.37
CA LEU A 47 9.72 -15.50 0.85
C LEU A 47 11.14 -15.00 1.24
N PRO A 48 11.24 -14.00 2.13
CA PRO A 48 12.42 -13.84 2.98
C PRO A 48 12.14 -14.62 4.26
N VAL A 49 12.78 -15.77 4.44
CA VAL A 49 12.83 -16.49 5.75
C VAL A 49 13.27 -15.51 6.85
N LEU A 50 14.11 -14.54 6.49
CA LEU A 50 14.52 -13.41 7.32
C LEU A 50 13.38 -12.51 7.83
N ARG A 51 12.23 -12.40 7.14
CA ARG A 51 11.07 -11.60 7.61
C ARG A 51 10.34 -12.25 8.78
N ILE A 52 10.55 -13.54 9.05
CA ILE A 52 10.01 -14.19 10.26
C ILE A 52 10.73 -13.69 11.50
N PHE A 53 12.03 -13.41 11.40
CA PHE A 53 12.86 -12.98 12.53
C PHE A 53 12.32 -11.73 13.24
N PRO A 54 12.05 -10.59 12.56
CA PRO A 54 11.48 -9.42 13.22
C PRO A 54 10.09 -9.69 13.79
N ALA A 55 9.24 -10.49 13.13
CA ALA A 55 7.91 -10.84 13.63
C ALA A 55 7.97 -11.68 14.93
N LEU A 56 8.90 -12.63 15.01
CA LEU A 56 9.14 -13.41 16.23
C LEU A 56 9.78 -12.56 17.33
N LEU A 57 10.70 -11.67 16.97
CA LEU A 57 11.34 -10.77 17.93
C LEU A 57 10.34 -9.79 18.55
N SER A 58 9.49 -9.15 17.74
CA SER A 58 8.41 -8.29 18.22
C SER A 58 7.42 -9.08 19.08
N GLY A 59 7.04 -10.28 18.64
CA GLY A 59 6.16 -11.16 19.41
C GLY A 59 6.73 -11.54 20.77
N PHE A 60 8.04 -11.82 20.83
CA PHE A 60 8.75 -12.12 22.06
C PHE A 60 8.65 -10.97 23.05
N PHE A 61 8.91 -9.74 22.61
CA PHE A 61 8.81 -8.57 23.47
C PHE A 61 7.39 -8.30 23.95
N VAL A 62 6.39 -8.43 23.07
CA VAL A 62 4.98 -8.24 23.44
C VAL A 62 4.56 -9.28 24.47
N ILE A 63 4.82 -10.57 24.23
CA ILE A 63 4.42 -11.64 25.14
C ILE A 63 5.20 -11.54 26.44
N SER A 64 6.51 -11.32 26.40
CA SER A 64 7.33 -11.10 27.60
C SER A 64 6.83 -9.91 28.43
N SER A 65 6.43 -8.81 27.79
CA SER A 65 5.82 -7.66 28.46
C SER A 65 4.47 -8.02 29.10
N LEU A 66 3.60 -8.75 28.40
CA LEU A 66 2.31 -9.21 28.95
C LEU A 66 2.50 -10.06 30.20
N THR A 67 3.52 -10.93 30.25
CA THR A 67 3.80 -11.74 31.45
C THR A 67 4.17 -10.91 32.68
N TYR A 68 4.61 -9.65 32.52
CA TYR A 68 4.87 -8.74 33.63
C TYR A 68 3.59 -8.13 34.22
N PHE A 69 2.63 -7.78 33.36
CA PHE A 69 1.36 -7.16 33.77
C PHE A 69 0.36 -8.19 34.33
N PHE A 70 0.40 -9.42 33.84
CA PHE A 70 -0.52 -10.49 34.21
C PHE A 70 0.14 -11.52 35.13
N LYS A 71 0.48 -11.10 36.35
CA LYS A 71 1.25 -11.90 37.33
C LYS A 71 0.56 -13.19 37.77
N ASP A 72 -0.78 -13.24 37.73
CA ASP A 72 -1.56 -14.44 38.08
C ASP A 72 -1.27 -15.62 37.14
N PHE A 73 -0.86 -15.30 35.91
CA PHE A 73 -0.34 -16.27 34.95
C PHE A 73 1.19 -16.24 35.08
N ALA A 74 1.71 -17.00 36.05
CA ALA A 74 3.13 -17.06 36.37
C ALA A 74 3.94 -17.75 35.25
N TYR A 75 4.11 -17.06 34.12
CA TYR A 75 4.99 -17.50 33.05
C TYR A 75 6.44 -17.41 33.49
N SER A 76 7.12 -18.54 33.54
CA SER A 76 8.58 -18.52 33.56
C SER A 76 9.08 -17.85 32.28
N ARG A 77 9.84 -16.77 32.42
CA ARG A 77 10.49 -16.08 31.30
C ARG A 77 11.38 -17.02 30.49
N GLY A 78 11.95 -18.05 31.14
CA GLY A 78 12.71 -19.10 30.49
C GLY A 78 11.86 -19.97 29.55
N VAL A 79 10.61 -20.27 29.94
CA VAL A 79 9.65 -20.99 29.08
C VAL A 79 9.26 -20.13 27.88
N VAL A 80 9.05 -18.83 28.07
CA VAL A 80 8.78 -17.90 26.95
C VAL A 80 9.95 -17.87 25.98
N LEU A 81 11.18 -17.66 26.48
CA LEU A 81 12.40 -17.65 25.66
C LEU A 81 12.55 -18.95 24.86
N LEU A 82 12.45 -20.10 25.54
CA LEU A 82 12.58 -21.42 24.89
C LEU A 82 11.47 -21.63 23.85
N THR A 83 10.26 -21.11 24.10
CA THR A 83 9.15 -21.20 23.14
C THR A 83 9.47 -20.44 21.87
N PHE A 84 10.02 -19.23 21.98
CA PHE A 84 10.39 -18.43 20.81
C PHE A 84 11.57 -19.03 20.03
N ILE A 85 12.54 -19.65 20.72
CA ILE A 85 13.62 -20.40 20.06
C ILE A 85 13.04 -21.58 19.27
N VAL A 86 12.19 -22.40 19.88
CA VAL A 86 11.54 -23.55 19.21
C VAL A 86 10.68 -23.08 18.04
N LEU A 87 9.88 -22.02 18.21
CA LEU A 87 9.06 -21.44 17.15
C LEU A 87 9.91 -20.91 15.98
N PHE A 88 11.05 -20.28 16.26
CA PHE A 88 11.97 -19.83 15.22
C PHE A 88 12.43 -20.97 14.33
N PHE A 89 12.86 -22.09 14.92
CA PHE A 89 13.30 -23.25 14.15
C PHE A 89 12.14 -23.95 13.43
N LEU A 90 10.98 -24.10 14.06
CA LEU A 90 9.82 -24.74 13.43
C LEU A 90 9.27 -23.94 12.25
N LEU A 91 9.09 -22.62 12.40
CA LEU A 91 8.55 -21.78 11.34
C LEU A 91 9.55 -21.59 10.20
N SER A 92 10.83 -21.39 10.52
CA SER A 92 11.89 -21.32 9.51
C SER A 92 12.03 -22.67 8.79
N GLY A 93 12.07 -23.77 9.54
CA GLY A 93 12.20 -25.13 9.04
C GLY A 93 11.02 -25.53 8.14
N TRP A 94 9.78 -25.27 8.55
CA TRP A 94 8.60 -25.54 7.73
C TRP A 94 8.64 -24.79 6.40
N ARG A 95 9.07 -23.51 6.39
CA ARG A 95 9.19 -22.75 5.14
C ARG A 95 10.31 -23.25 4.24
N ILE A 96 11.44 -23.64 4.80
CA ILE A 96 12.55 -24.24 4.05
C ILE A 96 12.11 -25.58 3.46
N LEU A 97 11.46 -26.44 4.26
CA LEU A 97 10.94 -27.73 3.81
C LEU A 97 9.90 -27.55 2.70
N PHE A 98 8.96 -26.64 2.88
CA PHE A 98 7.99 -26.28 1.85
C PHE A 98 8.68 -25.80 0.56
N ARG A 99 9.73 -24.98 0.67
CA ARG A 99 10.53 -24.55 -0.49
C ARG A 99 11.22 -25.72 -1.20
N VAL A 100 11.81 -26.65 -0.46
CA VAL A 100 12.52 -27.81 -1.01
C VAL A 100 11.54 -28.79 -1.68
N ILE A 101 10.41 -29.08 -1.04
CA ILE A 101 9.38 -30.01 -1.55
C ILE A 101 8.68 -29.44 -2.79
N PHE A 102 8.24 -28.17 -2.72
CA PHE A 102 7.45 -27.55 -3.79
C PHE A 102 8.32 -26.85 -4.86
N LYS A 103 9.66 -26.86 -4.73
CA LYS A 103 10.62 -26.18 -5.63
C LYS A 103 10.29 -24.69 -5.89
N ILE A 104 9.60 -24.03 -4.95
CA ILE A 104 9.21 -22.62 -5.06
C ILE A 104 10.45 -21.76 -4.80
N GLY A 105 11.07 -21.30 -5.89
CA GLY A 105 12.29 -20.47 -5.88
C GLY A 105 13.48 -21.03 -6.67
N LEU A 106 13.40 -22.26 -7.19
CA LEU A 106 14.27 -22.73 -8.28
C LEU A 106 13.41 -22.87 -9.54
N SER A 107 13.26 -21.76 -10.26
CA SER A 107 12.85 -21.68 -11.67
C SER A 107 11.86 -22.73 -12.17
N ARG A 108 10.65 -22.72 -11.59
CA ARG A 108 9.39 -23.11 -12.24
C ARG A 108 8.25 -22.26 -11.70
N VAL A 109 8.47 -20.93 -11.66
CA VAL A 109 7.33 -19.99 -11.59
C VAL A 109 6.56 -20.20 -12.89
N ASP A 110 5.27 -20.45 -12.75
CA ASP A 110 4.39 -20.99 -13.76
C ASP A 110 4.64 -20.46 -15.17
N LYS A 111 4.59 -21.35 -16.16
CA LYS A 111 4.42 -21.04 -17.60
C LYS A 111 3.05 -20.38 -17.85
N THR A 112 2.67 -19.38 -17.06
CA THR A 112 1.48 -18.59 -17.30
C THR A 112 1.90 -17.48 -18.23
N ILE A 113 1.52 -17.62 -19.49
CA ILE A 113 1.68 -16.57 -20.48
C ILE A 113 0.91 -15.35 -19.96
N VAL A 114 1.64 -14.28 -19.61
CA VAL A 114 1.11 -13.00 -19.19
C VAL A 114 0.57 -12.31 -20.43
N LYS A 115 -0.74 -12.05 -20.46
CA LYS A 115 -1.38 -11.30 -21.54
C LYS A 115 -1.11 -9.82 -21.35
N THR A 116 -0.37 -9.22 -22.28
CA THR A 116 0.13 -7.86 -22.16
C THR A 116 -0.47 -6.96 -23.23
N LEU A 117 -0.86 -5.75 -22.84
CA LEU A 117 -1.15 -4.63 -23.76
C LEU A 117 -0.02 -3.62 -23.70
N VAL A 118 0.29 -3.00 -24.84
CA VAL A 118 1.19 -1.85 -24.90
C VAL A 118 0.36 -0.63 -25.30
N VAL A 119 0.46 0.45 -24.53
CA VAL A 119 -0.28 1.69 -24.78
C VAL A 119 0.56 2.60 -25.65
N GLY A 120 0.05 2.98 -26.81
CA GLY A 120 0.77 3.75 -27.82
C GLY A 120 0.76 3.08 -29.19
N THR A 121 0.93 3.91 -30.21
CA THR A 121 1.08 3.54 -31.62
C THR A 121 2.35 4.12 -32.25
N THR A 122 3.19 4.83 -31.48
CA THR A 122 4.47 5.37 -31.96
C THR A 122 5.56 4.29 -32.10
N GLN A 123 6.66 4.65 -32.73
CA GLN A 123 7.85 3.82 -32.87
C GLN A 123 8.38 3.26 -31.53
N SER A 124 8.29 4.05 -30.45
CA SER A 124 8.73 3.62 -29.10
C SER A 124 7.89 2.43 -28.59
N SER A 125 6.55 2.53 -28.70
CA SER A 125 5.64 1.45 -28.34
C SER A 125 5.88 0.17 -29.16
N LEU A 126 6.16 0.32 -30.46
CA LEU A 126 6.45 -0.79 -31.37
C LEU A 126 7.77 -1.48 -31.05
N GLU A 127 8.80 -0.72 -30.68
CA GLU A 127 10.09 -1.27 -30.27
C GLU A 127 9.98 -2.06 -28.96
N ILE A 128 9.23 -1.55 -27.98
CA ILE A 128 8.94 -2.26 -26.73
C ILE A 128 8.17 -3.56 -27.03
N ALA A 129 7.10 -3.48 -27.81
CA ALA A 129 6.29 -4.64 -28.18
C ALA A 129 7.11 -5.70 -28.95
N LYS A 130 7.98 -5.26 -29.87
CA LYS A 130 8.87 -6.13 -30.65
C LYS A 130 9.93 -6.79 -29.77
N LYS A 131 10.63 -6.04 -28.91
CA LYS A 131 11.62 -6.58 -27.97
C LYS A 131 11.01 -7.62 -27.03
N LEU A 132 9.82 -7.34 -26.50
CA LEU A 132 9.08 -8.28 -25.65
C LEU A 132 8.63 -9.53 -26.41
N LYS A 133 8.32 -9.42 -27.71
CA LYS A 133 7.94 -10.56 -28.55
C LYS A 133 9.14 -11.42 -28.99
N GLU A 134 10.29 -10.82 -29.28
CA GLU A 134 11.46 -11.49 -29.86
C GLU A 134 12.38 -12.15 -28.82
N LYS A 135 12.65 -11.48 -27.69
CA LYS A 135 13.58 -11.99 -26.66
C LYS A 135 12.87 -12.78 -25.54
N SER A 136 11.58 -12.52 -25.27
CA SER A 136 10.84 -13.21 -24.21
C SER A 136 10.39 -14.60 -24.67
N SER A 137 11.28 -15.59 -24.59
CA SER A 137 10.89 -16.99 -24.70
C SER A 137 10.00 -17.37 -23.50
N SER A 138 8.68 -17.26 -23.69
CA SER A 138 7.58 -17.91 -22.94
C SER A 138 6.82 -17.13 -21.85
N TYR A 139 7.08 -15.84 -21.57
CA TYR A 139 6.39 -15.14 -20.47
C TYR A 139 5.36 -14.08 -20.88
N HIS A 140 5.57 -13.31 -21.95
CA HIS A 140 4.62 -12.27 -22.38
C HIS A 140 3.96 -12.63 -23.71
N SER A 141 2.64 -12.52 -23.80
CA SER A 141 1.88 -12.55 -25.05
C SER A 141 1.26 -11.18 -25.27
N ILE A 142 1.84 -10.45 -26.23
CA ILE A 142 1.32 -9.15 -26.65
C ILE A 142 -0.01 -9.37 -27.37
N ILE A 143 -1.11 -8.96 -26.74
CA ILE A 143 -2.47 -9.11 -27.27
C ILE A 143 -2.79 -8.00 -28.29
N GLY A 144 -2.18 -6.83 -28.15
CA GLY A 144 -2.37 -5.71 -29.06
C GLY A 144 -1.93 -4.37 -28.46
N LEU A 145 -2.08 -3.32 -29.27
CA LEU A 145 -1.79 -1.94 -28.92
C LEU A 145 -3.05 -1.21 -28.47
N ILE A 146 -2.88 -0.15 -27.67
CA ILE A 146 -3.95 0.76 -27.25
C ILE A 146 -3.62 2.16 -27.74
N SER A 147 -4.44 2.75 -28.59
CA SER A 147 -4.26 4.12 -29.08
C SER A 147 -4.80 5.16 -28.09
N GLU A 148 -4.36 6.41 -28.20
CA GLU A 148 -5.02 7.54 -27.51
C GLU A 148 -6.43 7.80 -28.04
N THR A 149 -6.66 7.54 -29.33
CA THR A 149 -7.93 7.85 -30.02
C THR A 149 -8.66 6.60 -30.46
N ARG A 150 -9.99 6.71 -30.63
CA ARG A 150 -10.81 5.61 -31.15
C ARG A 150 -10.66 5.39 -32.66
N LYS A 151 -10.03 6.32 -33.37
CA LYS A 151 -9.94 6.28 -34.84
C LYS A 151 -9.01 5.16 -35.33
N GLU A 152 -7.96 4.89 -34.57
CA GLU A 152 -6.93 3.92 -34.90
C GLU A 152 -7.33 2.48 -34.52
N ILE A 153 -8.51 2.26 -33.92
CA ILE A 153 -8.95 0.91 -33.52
C ILE A 153 -9.13 0.04 -34.76
N GLY A 154 -8.48 -1.12 -34.78
CA GLY A 154 -8.45 -2.04 -35.91
C GLY A 154 -7.34 -1.75 -36.93
N GLU A 155 -6.57 -0.67 -36.77
CA GLU A 155 -5.38 -0.44 -37.57
C GLU A 155 -4.23 -1.35 -37.11
N HIS A 156 -3.32 -1.63 -38.04
CA HIS A 156 -2.12 -2.43 -37.78
C HIS A 156 -0.88 -1.53 -37.82
N PHE A 157 -0.11 -1.55 -36.73
CA PHE A 157 1.19 -0.91 -36.66
C PHE A 157 2.25 -2.02 -36.54
N GLY A 158 3.00 -2.25 -37.62
CA GLY A 158 3.92 -3.37 -37.73
C GLY A 158 3.20 -4.72 -37.65
N ALA A 159 3.55 -5.54 -36.65
CA ALA A 159 2.98 -6.87 -36.44
C ALA A 159 1.86 -6.91 -35.39
N PHE A 160 1.38 -5.75 -34.93
CA PHE A 160 0.44 -5.62 -33.82
C PHE A 160 -0.80 -4.83 -34.26
N GLU A 161 -1.97 -5.28 -33.82
CA GLU A 161 -3.26 -4.62 -34.04
C GLU A 161 -3.59 -3.68 -32.88
N VAL A 162 -4.20 -2.54 -33.17
CA VAL A 162 -4.79 -1.66 -32.17
C VAL A 162 -6.14 -2.22 -31.72
N VAL A 163 -6.15 -2.82 -30.52
CA VAL A 163 -7.32 -3.53 -30.00
C VAL A 163 -8.29 -2.63 -29.24
N GLY A 164 -7.92 -1.38 -29.01
CA GLY A 164 -8.72 -0.42 -28.27
C GLY A 164 -8.06 0.95 -28.14
N SER A 165 -8.69 1.81 -27.35
CA SER A 165 -8.22 3.15 -27.02
C SER A 165 -8.16 3.36 -25.50
N LEU A 166 -7.46 4.42 -25.06
CA LEU A 166 -7.40 4.79 -23.64
C LEU A 166 -8.77 4.90 -22.97
N GLN A 167 -9.80 5.31 -23.71
CA GLN A 167 -11.15 5.47 -23.16
C GLN A 167 -11.92 4.15 -23.01
N ASN A 168 -11.53 3.08 -23.72
CA ASN A 168 -12.19 1.77 -23.65
C ASN A 168 -11.29 0.67 -23.06
N ILE A 169 -10.06 1.01 -22.67
CA ILE A 169 -9.04 0.05 -22.19
C ILE A 169 -9.55 -0.83 -21.05
N GLN A 170 -10.36 -0.30 -20.13
CA GLN A 170 -10.94 -1.08 -19.03
C GLN A 170 -11.80 -2.24 -19.55
N LYS A 171 -12.60 -1.99 -20.60
CA LYS A 171 -13.42 -3.02 -21.25
C LYS A 171 -12.55 -4.06 -21.93
N VAL A 172 -11.50 -3.62 -22.64
CA VAL A 172 -10.55 -4.51 -23.33
C VAL A 172 -9.82 -5.41 -22.32
N ILE A 173 -9.37 -4.82 -21.21
CA ILE A 173 -8.73 -5.52 -20.09
C ILE A 173 -9.62 -6.66 -19.59
N HIS A 174 -10.89 -6.35 -19.32
CA HIS A 174 -11.85 -7.29 -18.77
C HIS A 174 -12.18 -8.41 -19.77
N GLU A 175 -12.52 -8.05 -21.02
CA GLU A 175 -12.94 -9.01 -22.05
C GLU A 175 -11.80 -9.93 -22.49
N LYS A 176 -10.59 -9.38 -22.69
CA LYS A 176 -9.44 -10.16 -23.16
C LYS A 176 -8.67 -10.84 -22.01
N LYS A 177 -9.06 -10.58 -20.75
CA LYS A 177 -8.40 -11.04 -19.52
C LYS A 177 -6.92 -10.66 -19.51
N ILE A 178 -6.65 -9.40 -19.77
CA ILE A 178 -5.30 -8.84 -19.76
C ILE A 178 -4.76 -8.90 -18.34
N SER A 179 -3.49 -9.26 -18.19
CA SER A 179 -2.82 -9.35 -16.88
C SER A 179 -1.83 -8.20 -16.68
N GLU A 180 -1.38 -7.58 -17.77
CA GLU A 180 -0.37 -6.53 -17.73
C GLU A 180 -0.63 -5.46 -18.79
N VAL A 181 -0.37 -4.20 -18.43
CA VAL A 181 -0.42 -3.05 -19.33
C VAL A 181 0.89 -2.27 -19.20
N ILE A 182 1.56 -2.04 -20.32
CA ILE A 182 2.82 -1.31 -20.40
C ILE A 182 2.59 0.04 -21.04
N PHE A 183 3.03 1.09 -20.35
CA PHE A 183 3.03 2.46 -20.86
C PHE A 183 4.46 2.89 -21.22
N PRO A 184 4.73 3.31 -22.46
CA PRO A 184 5.94 4.01 -22.84
C PRO A 184 5.99 5.39 -22.15
N SER A 185 7.12 5.75 -21.56
CA SER A 185 7.27 6.99 -20.79
C SER A 185 7.14 8.27 -21.62
N GLU A 186 7.41 8.20 -22.92
CA GLU A 186 7.51 9.37 -23.81
C GLU A 186 6.25 9.61 -24.64
N GLU A 187 5.30 8.68 -24.63
CA GLU A 187 4.13 8.72 -25.51
C GLU A 187 2.84 9.04 -24.75
N VAL A 188 2.72 8.60 -23.50
CA VAL A 188 1.48 8.75 -22.72
C VAL A 188 1.70 9.74 -21.59
N SER A 189 0.88 10.80 -21.56
CA SER A 189 0.88 11.73 -20.42
C SER A 189 0.63 10.99 -19.11
N TYR A 190 1.36 11.38 -18.07
CA TYR A 190 1.19 10.84 -16.72
C TYR A 190 -0.27 10.92 -16.25
N THR A 191 -1.00 11.99 -16.55
CA THR A 191 -2.43 12.13 -16.18
C THR A 191 -3.32 11.07 -16.83
N SER A 192 -3.12 10.82 -18.13
CA SER A 192 -3.85 9.79 -18.89
C SER A 192 -3.53 8.38 -18.39
N MET A 193 -2.25 8.11 -18.12
CA MET A 193 -1.82 6.84 -17.54
C MET A 193 -2.46 6.61 -16.18
N MET A 194 -2.43 7.62 -15.32
CA MET A 194 -2.99 7.56 -13.99
C MET A 194 -4.50 7.32 -14.03
N SER A 195 -5.25 7.99 -14.91
CA SER A 195 -6.71 7.82 -15.03
C SER A 195 -7.09 6.39 -15.43
N VAL A 196 -6.33 5.78 -16.33
CA VAL A 196 -6.48 4.35 -16.68
C VAL A 196 -6.25 3.45 -15.47
N VAL A 197 -5.14 3.66 -14.74
CA VAL A 197 -4.81 2.84 -13.55
C VAL A 197 -5.92 2.93 -12.50
N ALA A 198 -6.47 4.13 -12.24
CA ALA A 198 -7.55 4.27 -11.28
C ALA A 198 -8.86 3.62 -11.74
N GLY A 199 -9.21 3.76 -13.02
CA GLY A 199 -10.40 3.12 -13.60
C GLY A 199 -10.33 1.60 -13.49
N CYS A 200 -9.13 1.03 -13.56
CA CYS A 200 -8.89 -0.42 -13.53
C CYS A 200 -8.57 -0.99 -12.14
N GLN A 201 -8.75 -0.23 -11.05
CA GLN A 201 -8.42 -0.69 -9.67
C GLN A 201 -9.12 -1.98 -9.23
N LYS A 202 -10.27 -2.30 -9.83
CA LYS A 202 -11.02 -3.52 -9.52
C LYS A 202 -10.56 -4.74 -10.33
N GLU A 203 -9.78 -4.50 -11.38
CA GLU A 203 -9.25 -5.55 -12.24
C GLU A 203 -7.89 -6.01 -11.70
N ASN A 204 -7.57 -7.29 -11.84
CA ASN A 204 -6.29 -7.85 -11.40
C ASN A 204 -5.22 -7.66 -12.48
N VAL A 205 -4.88 -6.41 -12.77
CA VAL A 205 -3.92 -6.02 -13.83
C VAL A 205 -2.75 -5.27 -13.24
N GLU A 206 -1.55 -5.65 -13.69
CA GLU A 206 -0.31 -4.96 -13.35
C GLU A 206 -0.02 -3.85 -14.38
N PHE A 207 0.30 -2.66 -13.88
CA PHE A 207 0.62 -1.49 -14.70
C PHE A 207 2.10 -1.14 -14.59
N LYS A 208 2.77 -1.06 -15.73
CA LYS A 208 4.21 -0.85 -15.82
C LYS A 208 4.54 0.34 -16.71
N LEU A 209 5.54 1.11 -16.30
CA LEU A 209 6.12 2.19 -17.09
C LEU A 209 7.43 1.71 -17.72
N ALA A 210 7.65 1.95 -19.01
CA ALA A 210 8.85 1.53 -19.76
C ALA A 210 9.46 2.71 -20.52
N GLY A 211 10.77 2.92 -20.45
CA GLY A 211 11.47 3.91 -21.29
C GLY A 211 12.71 4.56 -20.67
N SER A 212 13.39 5.41 -21.45
CA SER A 212 14.71 6.01 -21.13
C SER A 212 14.66 7.12 -20.08
N ASN A 213 13.57 7.90 -20.02
CA ASN A 213 13.47 9.13 -19.22
C ASN A 213 12.68 8.91 -17.91
N LEU A 214 13.17 8.01 -17.04
CA LEU A 214 12.56 7.74 -15.74
C LEU A 214 13.10 8.64 -14.61
N ASP A 215 13.99 9.58 -14.94
CA ASP A 215 14.73 10.45 -14.02
C ASP A 215 13.84 11.35 -13.13
N PHE A 216 12.57 11.54 -13.50
CA PHE A 216 11.62 12.29 -12.67
C PHE A 216 11.10 11.51 -11.45
N LEU A 217 11.40 10.21 -11.32
CA LEU A 217 10.82 9.33 -10.29
C LEU A 217 11.85 8.77 -9.29
N VAL A 218 12.93 9.53 -9.05
CA VAL A 218 13.93 9.23 -8.03
C VAL A 218 13.31 9.36 -6.64
N GLY A 219 13.12 8.23 -5.94
CA GLY A 219 12.72 8.29 -4.54
C GLY A 219 12.52 6.94 -3.86
N LYS A 220 11.69 6.04 -4.39
CA LYS A 220 11.30 4.80 -3.69
C LYS A 220 10.88 3.63 -4.57
N SER A 221 10.84 3.78 -5.89
CA SER A 221 10.43 2.71 -6.80
C SER A 221 11.64 1.86 -7.20
N SER A 222 11.59 0.55 -6.99
CA SER A 222 12.60 -0.35 -7.54
C SER A 222 12.47 -0.35 -9.06
N VAL A 223 13.41 0.29 -9.75
CA VAL A 223 13.59 0.11 -11.20
C VAL A 223 14.14 -1.28 -11.42
N TYR A 224 13.44 -2.13 -12.17
CA TYR A 224 13.99 -3.41 -12.61
C TYR A 224 14.19 -3.38 -14.12
N LEU A 225 15.29 -3.99 -14.57
CA LEU A 225 15.59 -4.10 -15.98
C LEU A 225 15.01 -5.41 -16.49
N LEU A 226 14.13 -5.36 -17.49
CA LEU A 226 13.63 -6.54 -18.19
C LEU A 226 13.95 -6.36 -19.68
N GLU A 227 14.78 -7.26 -20.23
CA GLU A 227 15.22 -7.22 -21.63
C GLU A 227 15.83 -5.86 -22.04
N ASP A 228 16.69 -5.30 -21.19
CA ASP A 228 17.36 -4.00 -21.38
C ASP A 228 16.41 -2.78 -21.40
N ILE A 229 15.15 -2.97 -20.99
CA ILE A 229 14.16 -1.91 -20.81
C ILE A 229 13.97 -1.70 -19.30
N PRO A 230 14.15 -0.48 -18.77
CA PRO A 230 13.87 -0.21 -17.37
C PRO A 230 12.35 -0.12 -17.17
N PHE A 231 11.86 -0.91 -16.21
CA PHE A 231 10.46 -0.94 -15.82
C PHE A 231 10.28 -0.41 -14.40
N ILE A 232 9.18 0.32 -14.20
CA ILE A 232 8.71 0.76 -12.89
C ILE A 232 7.26 0.29 -12.71
N GLU A 233 7.01 -0.44 -11.62
CA GLU A 233 5.66 -0.75 -11.17
C GLU A 233 4.95 0.51 -10.67
N ILE A 234 3.76 0.78 -11.21
CA ILE A 234 2.94 1.93 -10.80
C ILE A 234 2.04 1.49 -9.65
N THR A 235 2.55 1.59 -8.41
CA THR A 235 1.74 1.34 -7.21
C THR A 235 1.16 2.62 -6.64
N TYR A 236 -0.17 2.67 -6.47
CA TYR A 236 -0.84 3.74 -5.74
C TYR A 236 -0.98 3.40 -4.26
N ASN A 237 -0.21 4.05 -3.39
CA ASN A 237 -0.32 3.81 -1.94
C ASN A 237 -1.75 4.06 -1.44
N ILE A 238 -2.43 5.13 -1.89
CA ILE A 238 -3.80 5.44 -1.44
C ILE A 238 -4.85 4.40 -1.85
N SER A 239 -4.55 3.61 -2.88
CA SER A 239 -5.43 2.53 -3.36
C SER A 239 -5.23 1.23 -2.58
N GLN A 240 -4.05 1.02 -1.99
CA GLN A 240 -3.74 -0.19 -1.23
C GLN A 240 -4.60 -0.26 0.04
N THR A 241 -5.28 -1.39 0.24
CA THR A 241 -6.23 -1.59 1.33
C THR A 241 -5.60 -1.36 2.72
N GLY A 242 -4.34 -1.77 2.90
CA GLY A 242 -3.60 -1.57 4.15
C GLY A 242 -3.34 -0.09 4.46
N HIS A 243 -2.87 0.69 3.48
CA HIS A 243 -2.64 2.12 3.63
C HIS A 243 -3.95 2.88 3.89
N ARG A 244 -5.03 2.49 3.21
CA ARG A 244 -6.37 3.05 3.45
C ARG A 244 -6.86 2.79 4.87
N PHE A 245 -6.64 1.59 5.41
CA PHE A 245 -6.99 1.25 6.78
C PHE A 245 -6.17 2.08 7.78
N ILE A 246 -4.84 2.10 7.61
CA ILE A 246 -3.93 2.87 8.46
C ILE A 246 -4.32 4.36 8.47
N LYS A 247 -4.55 4.93 7.29
CA LYS A 247 -5.00 6.31 7.14
C LYS A 247 -6.32 6.56 7.85
N ARG A 248 -7.27 5.64 7.72
CA ARG A 248 -8.58 5.76 8.37
C ARG A 248 -8.48 5.69 9.90
N SER A 249 -7.64 4.80 10.43
CA SER A 249 -7.38 4.73 11.87
C SER A 249 -6.73 6.02 12.38
N PHE A 250 -5.78 6.58 11.63
CA PHE A 250 -5.17 7.86 11.95
C PHE A 250 -6.21 9.00 11.98
N ASP A 251 -7.06 9.11 10.96
CA ASP A 251 -8.09 10.15 10.91
C ASP A 251 -9.10 10.07 12.06
N ILE A 252 -9.53 8.86 12.42
CA ILE A 252 -10.46 8.68 13.54
C ILE A 252 -9.76 9.02 14.86
N ALA A 253 -8.55 8.51 15.09
CA ALA A 253 -7.82 8.74 16.34
C ALA A 253 -7.51 10.24 16.55
N ALA A 254 -6.95 10.89 15.53
CA ALA A 254 -6.67 12.33 15.56
C ALA A 254 -7.97 13.16 15.66
N GLY A 255 -9.03 12.73 14.97
CA GLY A 255 -10.33 13.39 14.98
C GLY A 255 -10.97 13.38 16.34
N LEU A 256 -11.04 12.20 16.99
CA LEU A 256 -11.54 12.07 18.35
C LEU A 256 -10.73 12.88 19.35
N PHE A 257 -9.39 12.86 19.23
CA PHE A 257 -8.52 13.65 20.10
C PHE A 257 -8.81 15.16 19.99
N MET A 258 -8.92 15.70 18.77
CA MET A 258 -9.24 17.12 18.57
C MET A 258 -10.69 17.46 18.96
N LEU A 259 -11.64 16.55 18.77
CA LEU A 259 -13.03 16.73 19.21
C LEU A 259 -13.16 16.79 20.74
N CYS A 260 -12.38 16.01 21.47
CA CYS A 260 -12.40 16.05 22.93
C CYS A 260 -11.70 17.31 23.49
N THR A 261 -10.63 17.77 22.85
CA THR A 261 -9.77 18.83 23.40
C THR A 261 -10.08 20.23 22.85
N LEU A 262 -10.09 20.41 21.53
CA LEU A 262 -10.17 21.72 20.88
C LEU A 262 -11.60 22.14 20.54
N TYR A 263 -12.47 21.17 20.22
CA TYR A 263 -13.82 21.46 19.74
C TYR A 263 -14.71 22.18 20.77
N PRO A 264 -14.75 21.82 22.07
CA PRO A 264 -15.61 22.50 23.04
C PRO A 264 -15.23 23.98 23.21
N PHE A 265 -13.93 24.26 23.27
CA PHE A 265 -13.41 25.62 23.44
C PHE A 265 -13.70 26.51 22.22
N LEU A 266 -13.47 25.99 21.01
CA LEU A 266 -13.66 26.76 19.77
C LEU A 266 -15.14 26.92 19.40
N PHE A 267 -15.98 25.91 19.70
CA PHE A 267 -17.43 26.02 19.55
C PHE A 267 -17.99 27.12 20.45
N LEU A 268 -17.58 27.14 21.73
CA LEU A 268 -17.98 28.17 22.67
C LEU A 268 -17.52 29.57 22.20
N LYS A 269 -16.27 29.69 21.74
CA LYS A 269 -15.73 30.93 21.17
C LYS A 269 -16.57 31.43 19.98
N LYS A 270 -16.95 30.55 19.06
CA LYS A 270 -17.80 30.90 17.90
C LYS A 270 -19.16 31.45 18.34
N ASN A 271 -19.81 30.77 19.29
CA ASN A 271 -21.15 31.15 19.73
C ASN A 271 -21.15 32.46 20.52
N LEU A 272 -20.13 32.68 21.37
CA LEU A 272 -20.01 33.89 22.19
C LEU A 272 -19.51 35.11 21.43
N LEU A 273 -18.49 34.96 20.57
CA LEU A 273 -17.78 36.09 19.96
C LEU A 273 -18.21 36.39 18.52
N LYS A 274 -19.03 35.53 17.88
CA LYS A 274 -19.46 35.62 16.47
C LYS A 274 -18.32 35.96 15.49
N ARG A 275 -17.09 35.57 15.83
CA ARG A 275 -15.88 35.89 15.06
C ARG A 275 -15.41 34.64 14.35
N ASN A 276 -15.40 34.69 13.02
CA ASN A 276 -14.88 33.62 12.19
C ASN A 276 -13.35 33.71 12.15
N SER A 277 -12.67 32.63 12.52
CA SER A 277 -11.24 32.46 12.27
C SER A 277 -11.04 31.25 11.38
N PRO A 278 -10.01 31.23 10.51
CA PRO A 278 -9.71 30.08 9.66
C PRO A 278 -9.54 28.78 10.47
N THR A 279 -9.00 28.89 11.69
CA THR A 279 -8.89 27.77 12.65
C THR A 279 -10.23 27.24 13.13
N THR A 280 -11.23 28.11 13.29
CA THR A 280 -12.58 27.70 13.71
C THR A 280 -13.26 26.93 12.58
N ASP A 281 -13.13 27.39 11.33
CA ASP A 281 -13.69 26.70 10.17
C ASP A 281 -13.07 25.30 9.99
N PHE A 282 -11.75 25.18 10.16
CA PHE A 282 -11.05 23.89 10.14
C PHE A 282 -11.59 22.91 11.20
N VAL A 283 -11.75 23.37 12.45
CA VAL A 283 -12.19 22.50 13.56
C VAL A 283 -13.65 22.07 13.43
N LEU A 284 -14.51 22.89 12.82
CA LEU A 284 -15.91 22.56 12.58
C LEU A 284 -16.11 21.46 11.54
N GLU A 285 -15.12 21.19 10.69
CA GLU A 285 -15.15 20.11 9.69
C GLU A 285 -14.69 18.75 10.28
N ILE A 286 -14.06 18.73 11.46
CA ILE A 286 -13.56 17.50 12.12
C ILE A 286 -14.65 16.44 12.37
N PRO A 287 -15.89 16.78 12.78
CA PRO A 287 -16.96 15.79 12.88
C PRO A 287 -17.20 15.01 11.58
N LYS A 288 -17.05 15.64 10.41
CA LYS A 288 -17.19 14.98 9.10
C LYS A 288 -16.04 14.02 8.82
N VAL A 289 -14.84 14.30 9.34
CA VAL A 289 -13.70 13.37 9.27
C VAL A 289 -13.97 12.13 10.09
N VAL A 290 -14.48 12.27 11.32
CA VAL A 290 -14.81 11.11 12.16
C VAL A 290 -15.94 10.29 11.55
N LYS A 291 -17.00 10.92 11.01
CA LYS A 291 -18.06 10.25 10.23
C LYS A 291 -17.55 9.56 8.96
N GLY A 292 -16.42 10.02 8.42
CA GLY A 292 -15.76 9.44 7.26
C GLY A 292 -16.18 10.00 5.92
N GLU A 293 -16.86 11.14 5.92
CA GLU A 293 -17.16 11.94 4.73
C GLU A 293 -15.91 12.66 4.21
N LEU A 294 -15.03 13.10 5.14
CA LEU A 294 -13.78 13.78 4.85
C LEU A 294 -12.56 13.04 5.45
N SER A 295 -11.39 13.47 5.04
CA SER A 295 -10.08 13.13 5.59
C SER A 295 -9.43 14.40 6.15
N PHE A 296 -8.50 14.30 7.10
CA PHE A 296 -7.73 15.48 7.51
C PHE A 296 -6.89 16.04 6.35
N VAL A 297 -6.10 15.16 5.74
CA VAL A 297 -5.24 15.45 4.59
C VAL A 297 -5.76 14.70 3.38
N GLY A 298 -5.89 15.38 2.24
CA GLY A 298 -6.36 14.77 1.00
C GLY A 298 -6.46 15.78 -0.13
N PRO A 299 -6.84 15.30 -1.33
CA PRO A 299 -7.06 16.17 -2.48
C PRO A 299 -8.20 17.14 -2.22
N LYS A 300 -8.24 18.24 -2.98
CA LYS A 300 -9.30 19.25 -2.86
C LYS A 300 -10.65 18.69 -3.31
N GLU A 301 -10.63 17.82 -4.32
CA GLU A 301 -11.78 17.15 -4.89
C GLU A 301 -11.56 15.63 -4.87
N ASN A 302 -12.65 14.86 -4.70
CA ASN A 302 -12.58 13.40 -4.62
C ASN A 302 -12.24 12.74 -5.97
N VAL A 303 -12.62 13.41 -7.06
CA VAL A 303 -12.53 12.92 -8.43
C VAL A 303 -12.25 14.10 -9.34
N THR A 304 -11.06 14.16 -9.90
CA THR A 304 -10.76 14.95 -11.10
C THR A 304 -10.69 13.94 -12.25
N SER A 305 -11.41 14.20 -13.35
CA SER A 305 -11.26 13.45 -14.61
C SER A 305 -11.27 11.91 -14.48
N ASN A 306 -12.23 11.35 -13.72
CA ASN A 306 -12.41 9.91 -13.44
C ASN A 306 -11.32 9.23 -12.58
N LEU A 307 -10.41 10.00 -11.98
CA LEU A 307 -9.34 9.50 -11.12
C LEU A 307 -9.72 9.59 -9.64
N PHE A 308 -9.81 8.45 -8.93
CA PHE A 308 -9.98 8.47 -7.48
C PHE A 308 -8.64 8.75 -6.79
N LEU A 309 -8.48 9.99 -6.30
CA LEU A 309 -7.26 10.49 -5.65
C LEU A 309 -7.28 10.34 -4.12
N GLY A 310 -8.28 9.65 -3.59
CA GLY A 310 -8.52 9.53 -2.15
C GLY A 310 -9.71 10.36 -1.68
N LYS A 311 -9.99 10.27 -0.38
CA LYS A 311 -11.05 11.10 0.24
C LYS A 311 -10.59 12.54 0.35
N ARG A 312 -11.50 13.46 0.08
CA ARG A 312 -11.30 14.90 0.15
C ARG A 312 -10.78 15.29 1.52
N GLY A 313 -9.69 16.06 1.50
CA GLY A 313 -9.07 16.61 2.69
C GLY A 313 -9.77 17.89 3.16
N ILE A 314 -9.76 18.13 4.48
CA ILE A 314 -9.93 19.50 5.00
C ILE A 314 -8.73 20.35 4.56
N THR A 315 -7.54 19.73 4.53
CA THR A 315 -6.30 20.32 4.01
C THR A 315 -5.59 19.36 3.06
N GLY A 316 -4.53 19.81 2.41
CA GLY A 316 -3.73 19.04 1.46
C GLY A 316 -2.57 19.87 0.95
N ILE A 317 -1.77 19.31 0.05
CA ILE A 317 -0.64 20.04 -0.56
C ILE A 317 -1.16 21.29 -1.29
N TRP A 318 -2.34 21.19 -1.91
CA TRP A 318 -3.06 22.31 -2.54
C TRP A 318 -3.36 23.48 -1.59
N PHE A 319 -3.40 23.25 -0.28
CA PHE A 319 -3.62 24.28 0.73
C PHE A 319 -2.30 24.89 1.22
N THR A 320 -1.26 24.08 1.38
CA THR A 320 0.03 24.52 1.94
C THR A 320 0.95 25.19 0.93
N ASP A 321 0.82 24.83 -0.35
CA ASP A 321 1.69 25.28 -1.44
C ASP A 321 0.86 26.00 -2.51
N ALA A 322 0.23 27.10 -2.09
CA ALA A 322 -0.75 27.84 -2.89
C ALA A 322 -0.13 28.78 -3.94
N GLU A 323 1.20 28.84 -4.06
CA GLU A 323 1.91 29.66 -5.05
C GLU A 323 1.96 28.97 -6.43
N ASN A 324 1.97 27.63 -6.48
CA ASN A 324 2.01 26.83 -7.71
C ASN A 324 0.62 26.33 -8.16
N LYS A 325 -0.35 27.24 -8.31
CA LYS A 325 -1.75 26.89 -8.69
C LYS A 325 -1.91 26.27 -10.08
N GLU A 326 -0.93 26.40 -10.96
CA GLU A 326 -1.01 25.93 -12.35
C GLU A 326 -1.05 24.39 -12.48
N ASN A 327 -0.76 23.63 -11.43
CA ASN A 327 -0.69 22.16 -11.50
C ASN A 327 -1.31 21.44 -10.28
N LEU A 328 -2.49 21.88 -9.81
CA LEU A 328 -3.19 21.22 -8.69
C LEU A 328 -3.39 19.72 -8.87
N GLU A 329 -3.70 19.27 -10.09
CA GLU A 329 -3.87 17.85 -10.41
C GLU A 329 -2.58 17.06 -10.18
N LYS A 330 -1.41 17.60 -10.55
CA LYS A 330 -0.13 16.93 -10.34
C LYS A 330 0.19 16.77 -8.85
N MET A 331 -0.17 17.76 -8.04
CA MET A 331 0.04 17.72 -6.59
C MET A 331 -0.85 16.69 -5.91
N ASP A 332 -2.13 16.61 -6.31
CA ASP A 332 -3.06 15.62 -5.77
C ASP A 332 -2.65 14.19 -6.18
N ILE A 333 -2.17 14.01 -7.42
CA ILE A 333 -1.61 12.73 -7.86
C ILE A 333 -0.33 12.38 -7.09
N PHE A 334 0.56 13.36 -6.88
CA PHE A 334 1.79 13.16 -6.11
C PHE A 334 1.47 12.70 -4.68
N TYR A 335 0.48 13.33 -4.04
CA TYR A 335 0.00 12.93 -2.73
C TYR A 335 -0.56 11.51 -2.75
N ALA A 336 -1.46 11.20 -3.69
CA ALA A 336 -2.09 9.88 -3.82
C ALA A 336 -1.06 8.74 -3.99
N LYS A 337 0.02 8.99 -4.74
CA LYS A 337 1.12 8.04 -4.95
C LYS A 337 1.96 7.85 -3.68
N ASN A 338 2.33 8.93 -3.02
CA ASN A 338 3.30 8.91 -1.91
C ASN A 338 2.66 8.87 -0.51
N GLN A 339 1.34 8.70 -0.44
CA GLN A 339 0.58 8.79 0.81
C GLN A 339 1.18 7.90 1.89
N ASN A 340 1.54 8.54 3.01
CA ASN A 340 1.98 7.91 4.25
C ASN A 340 1.69 8.86 5.43
N ILE A 341 1.70 8.34 6.65
CA ILE A 341 1.37 9.13 7.85
C ILE A 341 2.36 10.29 8.05
N TRP A 342 3.64 10.13 7.70
CA TRP A 342 4.64 11.18 7.87
C TRP A 342 4.36 12.39 6.98
N LEU A 343 4.00 12.16 5.71
CA LEU A 343 3.60 13.21 4.78
C LEU A 343 2.32 13.91 5.28
N ASP A 344 1.36 13.16 5.82
CA ASP A 344 0.15 13.75 6.40
C ASP A 344 0.48 14.66 7.61
N LEU A 345 1.38 14.24 8.48
CA LEU A 345 1.84 15.05 9.61
C LEU A 345 2.57 16.31 9.16
N GLU A 346 3.42 16.20 8.14
CA GLU A 346 4.12 17.36 7.57
C GLU A 346 3.13 18.39 7.03
N ILE A 347 2.15 17.95 6.24
CA ILE A 347 1.11 18.80 5.68
C ILE A 347 0.29 19.44 6.81
N LEU A 348 -0.15 18.66 7.81
CA LEU A 348 -0.90 19.19 8.94
C LEU A 348 -0.12 20.23 9.75
N SER A 349 1.18 20.01 9.95
CA SER A 349 2.06 20.96 10.63
C SER A 349 2.12 22.29 9.86
N LYS A 350 2.39 22.23 8.54
CA LYS A 350 2.41 23.41 7.66
C LYS A 350 1.06 24.14 7.68
N THR A 351 -0.05 23.41 7.59
CA THR A 351 -1.41 23.95 7.68
C THR A 351 -1.65 24.66 9.01
N PHE A 352 -1.23 24.08 10.12
CA PHE A 352 -1.37 24.71 11.43
C PHE A 352 -0.64 26.06 11.52
N PHE A 353 0.60 26.13 11.00
CA PHE A 353 1.35 27.39 10.95
C PHE A 353 0.68 28.45 10.07
N LEU A 354 0.17 28.05 8.90
CA LEU A 354 -0.57 28.96 8.00
C LEU A 354 -1.85 29.50 8.64
N LEU A 355 -2.64 28.61 9.26
CA LEU A 355 -3.86 29.00 9.96
C LEU A 355 -3.59 29.94 11.14
N ARG A 356 -2.45 29.78 11.84
CA ARG A 356 -2.02 30.71 12.90
C ARG A 356 -1.55 32.05 12.35
N ALA A 357 -0.89 32.06 11.20
CA ALA A 357 -0.43 33.28 10.53
C ALA A 357 -1.56 34.09 9.86
N GLY A 358 -2.78 33.53 9.77
CA GLY A 358 -3.95 34.20 9.20
C GLY A 358 -3.88 34.37 7.67
N ARG A 359 -2.95 33.69 7.01
CA ARG A 359 -2.83 33.69 5.53
C ARG A 359 -3.81 32.67 4.96
N LYS A 360 -4.58 33.10 3.95
CA LYS A 360 -5.46 32.26 3.14
C LYS A 360 -4.76 31.83 1.87
#